data_AF-A0A968PL87-F1
#
_entry.id   AF-A0A968PL87-F1
#
_cell.length_a   1.000
_cell.length_b   1.000
_cell.length_c   1.000
_cell.angle_alpha   90.00
_cell.angle_beta   90.00
_cell.angle_gamma   90.00
#
_symmetry.space_group_name_H-M   'P 1'
#
loop_
_entity.id
_entity.type
_entity.pdbx_description
1 polymer ?
#
loop_
_entity_poly.entity_id
_entity_poly.type
_entity_poly.pdbx_seq_one_letter_code
_entity_poly.pdbx_strand_id
1 'polypeptide(L)'
;MAERLNTVTLNPEMCSLNMGLMNFFIRGEQVFFSNHRSDILRFACEMQQRGVKPELEVYNMAMLEEAEYLISTGLLEKPYMINFVLETPTQAACGEHRSIWWN
;
A
#
# COMPACT_ATOMS: atom_id res chain seq x y z
N MET A 1 -8.79 10.15 -6.48
CA MET A 1 -9.37 9.28 -5.43
C MET A 1 -10.49 8.41 -5.97
N ALA A 2 -11.60 8.99 -6.46
CA ALA A 2 -12.73 8.22 -6.99
C ALA A 2 -12.33 7.24 -8.10
N GLU A 3 -11.42 7.64 -8.98
CA GLU A 3 -10.93 6.78 -10.07
C GLU A 3 -10.18 5.53 -9.58
N ARG A 4 -9.50 5.60 -8.42
CA ARG A 4 -8.78 4.44 -7.85
C ARG A 4 -9.75 3.37 -7.31
N LEU A 5 -10.98 3.74 -6.97
CA LEU A 5 -12.01 2.79 -6.53
C LEU A 5 -12.57 1.96 -7.69
N ASN A 6 -12.40 2.41 -8.95
CA ASN A 6 -12.97 1.75 -10.11
C ASN A 6 -12.59 0.26 -10.16
N THR A 7 -11.34 -0.09 -9.83
CA THR A 7 -10.89 -1.50 -9.81
C THR A 7 -11.68 -2.34 -8.81
N VAL A 8 -11.97 -1.79 -7.63
CA VAL A 8 -12.79 -2.47 -6.61
C VAL A 8 -14.23 -2.64 -7.10
N THR A 9 -14.76 -1.66 -7.85
CA THR A 9 -16.14 -1.74 -8.36
C THR A 9 -16.36 -2.84 -9.40
N LEU A 10 -15.28 -3.37 -9.99
CA LEU A 10 -15.32 -4.51 -10.90
C LEU A 10 -15.46 -5.86 -10.16
N ASN A 11 -15.50 -5.84 -8.82
CA ASN A 11 -15.62 -7.02 -7.95
C ASN A 11 -14.62 -8.15 -8.26
N PRO A 12 -13.30 -7.86 -8.35
CA PRO A 12 -12.31 -8.91 -8.47
C PRO A 12 -12.22 -9.71 -7.16
N GLU A 13 -11.59 -10.89 -7.21
CA GLU A 13 -11.36 -11.69 -6.00
C GLU A 13 -10.48 -10.95 -4.98
N MET A 14 -9.48 -10.21 -5.47
CA MET A 14 -8.60 -9.38 -4.65
C MET A 14 -8.21 -8.06 -5.33
N CYS A 15 -7.73 -7.10 -4.55
CA CYS A 15 -7.16 -5.84 -5.02
C CYS A 15 -6.04 -5.36 -4.10
N SER A 16 -5.00 -4.76 -4.68
CA SER A 16 -3.92 -4.16 -3.91
C SER A 16 -4.38 -2.91 -3.16
N LEU A 17 -3.89 -2.76 -1.94
CA LEU A 17 -4.15 -1.65 -1.05
C LEU A 17 -2.84 -1.21 -0.40
N ASN A 18 -2.31 -0.08 -0.87
CA ASN A 18 -1.12 0.52 -0.28
C ASN A 18 -1.37 0.95 1.16
N MET A 19 -0.40 0.69 2.05
CA MET A 19 -0.54 0.95 3.48
C MET A 19 0.05 2.29 3.93
N GLY A 20 0.24 3.25 3.02
CA GLY A 20 0.65 4.59 3.41
C GLY A 20 0.98 5.53 2.27
N LEU A 21 1.47 6.72 2.64
CA LEU A 21 1.97 7.74 1.72
C LEU A 21 3.25 7.24 1.04
N MET A 22 3.42 7.59 -0.25
CA MET A 22 4.61 7.18 -1.00
C MET A 22 5.13 8.32 -1.86
N ASN A 23 6.45 8.47 -1.91
CA ASN A 23 7.17 9.16 -2.96
C ASN A 23 7.68 8.13 -3.98
N PHE A 24 7.26 8.24 -5.23
CA PHE A 24 7.76 7.45 -6.34
C PHE A 24 8.60 8.30 -7.28
N PHE A 25 9.43 7.65 -8.08
CA PHE A 25 10.06 8.25 -9.25
C PHE A 25 9.52 7.54 -10.50
N ILE A 26 8.78 8.26 -11.33
CA ILE A 26 8.23 7.73 -12.59
C ILE A 26 8.93 8.48 -13.72
N ARG A 27 9.72 7.76 -14.52
CA ARG A 27 10.50 8.32 -15.65
C ARG A 27 11.42 9.47 -15.23
N GLY A 28 11.98 9.39 -14.02
CA GLY A 28 12.89 10.40 -13.46
C GLY A 28 12.20 11.56 -12.73
N GLU A 29 10.87 11.65 -12.78
CA GLU A 29 10.11 12.69 -12.08
C GLU A 29 9.58 12.17 -10.75
N GLN A 30 9.72 12.96 -9.70
CA GLN A 30 9.15 12.65 -8.39
C GLN A 30 7.63 12.79 -8.44
N VAL A 31 6.92 11.74 -8.05
CA VAL A 31 5.46 11.70 -7.96
C VAL A 31 5.09 11.36 -6.52
N PHE A 32 4.34 12.24 -5.88
CA PHE A 32 3.79 11.97 -4.57
C PHE A 32 2.45 11.24 -4.70
N PHE A 33 2.36 10.06 -4.10
CA PHE A 33 1.15 9.28 -4.00
C PHE A 33 0.56 9.42 -2.59
N SER A 34 -0.50 10.21 -2.49
CA SER A 34 -1.26 10.40 -1.25
C SER A 34 -2.19 9.22 -1.02
N ASN A 35 -1.99 8.54 0.11
CA ASN A 35 -2.85 7.46 0.57
C ASN A 35 -2.93 7.52 2.09
N HIS A 36 -3.78 8.43 2.57
CA HIS A 36 -3.96 8.69 4.00
C HIS A 36 -4.72 7.54 4.66
N ARG A 37 -4.61 7.41 5.99
CA ARG A 37 -5.37 6.43 6.79
C ARG A 37 -6.88 6.48 6.51
N SER A 38 -7.45 7.67 6.36
CA SER A 38 -8.87 7.83 6.01
C SER A 38 -9.22 7.19 4.66
N ASP A 39 -8.29 7.26 3.70
CA ASP A 39 -8.47 6.66 2.38
C ASP A 39 -8.38 5.15 2.49
N ILE A 40 -7.36 4.63 3.18
CA ILE A 40 -7.16 3.20 3.43
C ILE A 40 -8.41 2.58 4.06
N LEU A 41 -8.96 3.20 5.10
CA LEU A 41 -10.18 2.75 5.76
C LEU A 41 -11.37 2.76 4.81
N ARG A 42 -11.51 3.80 3.97
CA ARG A 42 -12.58 3.88 2.97
C ARG A 42 -12.46 2.76 1.93
N PHE A 43 -11.27 2.53 1.39
CA PHE A 43 -11.04 1.44 0.43
C PHE A 43 -11.32 0.08 1.07
N ALA A 44 -10.83 -0.17 2.29
CA ALA A 44 -11.07 -1.42 3.00
C ALA A 44 -12.58 -1.65 3.26
N CYS A 45 -13.33 -0.61 3.61
CA CYS A 45 -14.78 -0.71 3.78
C CYS A 45 -15.49 -1.05 2.47
N GLU A 46 -15.15 -0.38 1.36
CA GLU A 46 -15.71 -0.68 0.04
C GLU A 46 -15.37 -2.10 -0.44
N MET A 47 -14.13 -2.53 -0.20
CA MET A 47 -13.67 -3.89 -0.50
C MET A 47 -14.46 -4.92 0.31
N GLN A 48 -14.63 -4.70 1.62
CA GLN A 48 -15.41 -5.58 2.50
C GLN A 48 -16.88 -5.70 2.04
N GLN A 49 -17.53 -4.58 1.71
CA GLN A 49 -18.92 -4.58 1.23
C GLN A 49 -19.12 -5.37 -0.06
N ARG A 50 -18.07 -5.50 -0.87
CA ARG A 50 -18.08 -6.18 -2.16
C ARG A 50 -17.49 -7.59 -2.12
N GLY A 51 -16.98 -8.03 -0.97
CA GLY A 51 -16.27 -9.30 -0.83
C GLY A 51 -14.93 -9.36 -1.55
N VAL A 52 -14.34 -8.20 -1.87
CA VAL A 52 -13.00 -8.11 -2.48
C VAL A 52 -11.96 -8.19 -1.37
N LYS A 53 -10.98 -9.09 -1.47
CA LYS A 53 -9.92 -9.16 -0.45
C LYS A 53 -8.81 -8.14 -0.70
N PRO A 54 -8.39 -7.36 0.29
CA PRO A 54 -7.24 -6.50 0.14
C PRO A 54 -5.93 -7.28 0.23
N GLU A 55 -5.00 -6.96 -0.66
CA GLU A 55 -3.58 -7.26 -0.53
C GLU A 55 -2.88 -6.03 0.06
N LEU A 56 -2.32 -6.16 1.26
CA LEU A 56 -1.73 -5.05 2.02
C LEU A 56 -0.29 -4.82 1.56
N GLU A 57 -0.09 -3.81 0.71
CA GLU A 57 1.22 -3.47 0.15
C GLU A 57 2.01 -2.62 1.15
N VAL A 58 3.11 -3.17 1.66
CA VAL A 58 3.96 -2.59 2.71
C VAL A 58 5.35 -2.32 2.15
N TYR A 59 5.75 -1.05 2.13
CA TYR A 59 7.04 -0.61 1.58
C TYR A 59 8.09 -0.33 2.68
N ASN A 60 7.65 -0.06 3.91
CA ASN A 60 8.53 0.17 5.06
C ASN A 60 7.80 -0.17 6.37
N MET A 61 8.53 -0.10 7.49
CA MET A 61 8.00 -0.47 8.81
C MET A 61 6.81 0.37 9.26
N ALA A 62 6.75 1.66 8.91
CA ALA A 62 5.63 2.51 9.28
C ALA A 62 4.31 2.05 8.62
N MET A 63 4.39 1.46 7.43
CA MET A 63 3.23 0.87 6.76
C MET A 63 2.80 -0.47 7.38
N LEU A 64 3.70 -1.18 8.07
CA LEU A 64 3.32 -2.36 8.82
C LEU A 64 2.46 -2.00 10.04
N GLU A 65 2.79 -0.91 10.74
CA GLU A 65 1.95 -0.36 11.82
C GLU A 65 0.55 0.03 11.31
N GLU A 66 0.46 0.59 10.10
CA GLU A 66 -0.82 0.89 9.46
C GLU A 66 -1.62 -0.37 9.12
N ALA A 67 -0.94 -1.43 8.63
CA ALA A 67 -1.58 -2.72 8.38
C ALA A 67 -2.12 -3.37 9.67
N GLU A 68 -1.33 -3.33 10.76
CA GLU A 68 -1.77 -3.80 12.08
C GLU A 68 -2.99 -3.01 12.58
N TYR A 69 -2.97 -1.69 12.43
CA TYR A 69 -4.11 -0.84 12.75
C TYR A 69 -5.34 -1.26 11.95
N LEU A 70 -5.22 -1.43 10.62
CA LEU A 70 -6.34 -1.82 9.76
C LEU A 70 -6.90 -3.21 10.13
N ILE A 71 -6.04 -4.17 10.47
CA ILE A 71 -6.47 -5.48 10.98
C ILE A 71 -7.28 -5.31 12.28
N SER A 72 -6.82 -4.43 13.19
CA SER A 72 -7.49 -4.19 14.47
C SER A 72 -8.89 -3.60 14.36
N THR A 73 -9.24 -2.95 13.23
CA THR A 73 -10.57 -2.37 13.04
C THR A 73 -11.65 -3.39 12.72
N GLY A 74 -11.28 -4.65 12.44
CA GLY A 74 -12.22 -5.70 12.04
C GLY A 74 -12.80 -5.55 10.63
N LEU A 75 -12.21 -4.68 9.79
CA LEU A 75 -12.60 -4.52 8.39
C LEU A 75 -12.07 -5.65 7.49
N LEU A 76 -11.10 -6.44 7.97
CA LEU A 76 -10.42 -7.48 7.20
C LEU A 76 -10.79 -8.88 7.71
N GLU A 77 -10.99 -9.80 6.78
CA GLU A 77 -11.19 -11.22 7.08
C GLU A 77 -9.89 -12.02 6.87
N LYS A 78 -9.70 -13.07 7.67
CA LYS A 78 -8.56 -13.97 7.54
C LYS A 78 -8.69 -14.88 6.30
N PRO A 79 -7.57 -15.32 5.69
CA PRO A 79 -6.19 -14.96 6.00
C PRO A 79 -5.82 -13.55 5.52
N TYR A 80 -4.96 -12.86 6.27
CA TYR A 80 -4.45 -11.54 5.87
C TYR A 80 -3.30 -11.71 4.87
N MET A 81 -3.40 -11.03 3.73
CA MET A 81 -2.37 -11.02 2.70
C MET A 81 -1.53 -9.75 2.84
N ILE A 82 -0.28 -9.89 3.30
CA ILE A 82 0.69 -8.79 3.39
C ILE A 82 1.75 -9.03 2.32
N ASN A 83 1.95 -8.05 1.43
CA ASN A 83 2.97 -8.08 0.41
C ASN A 83 4.05 -7.04 0.72
N PHE A 84 5.30 -7.50 0.84
CA PHE A 84 6.44 -6.61 1.09
C PHE A 84 7.03 -6.15 -0.23
N VAL A 85 6.91 -4.85 -0.51
CA VAL A 85 7.46 -4.26 -1.73
C VAL A 85 8.86 -3.74 -1.44
N LEU A 86 9.85 -4.45 -1.98
CA LEU A 86 11.27 -4.15 -1.78
C LEU A 86 11.81 -3.29 -2.94
N GLU A 87 12.96 -2.65 -2.71
CA GLU A 87 13.71 -1.89 -3.72
C GLU A 87 13.01 -0.69 -4.38
N THR A 88 11.90 -0.22 -3.81
CA THR A 88 11.26 1.01 -4.28
C THR A 88 12.07 2.23 -3.83
N PRO A 89 12.65 3.02 -4.76
CA PRO A 89 13.46 4.18 -4.41
C PRO A 89 12.69 5.12 -3.48
N THR A 90 13.37 5.59 -2.43
CA THR A 90 12.82 6.45 -1.36
C THR A 90 11.75 5.84 -0.46
N GLN A 91 11.33 4.59 -0.69
CA GLN A 91 10.34 3.91 0.16
C GLN A 91 10.89 2.72 0.92
N ALA A 92 11.51 1.78 0.20
CA ALA A 92 11.92 0.50 0.76
C ALA A 92 13.45 0.39 0.76
N ALA A 93 14.02 0.02 1.92
CA ALA A 93 15.44 -0.28 2.04
C ALA A 93 15.68 -1.73 1.61
N CYS A 94 15.88 -1.96 0.32
CA CYS A 94 16.61 -3.13 -0.17
C CYS A 94 17.17 -2.74 -1.54
N GLY A 95 18.46 -2.56 -1.62
CA GLY A 95 19.14 -2.09 -2.82
C GLY A 95 20.57 -1.86 -2.41
N GLU A 96 21.51 -2.42 -3.16
CA GLU A 96 22.93 -2.28 -2.86
C GLU A 96 23.27 -0.79 -2.71
N HIS A 97 23.59 -0.38 -1.49
CA HIS A 97 24.12 0.94 -1.21
C HIS A 97 25.53 0.98 -1.81
N ARG A 98 25.65 1.34 -3.11
CA ARG A 98 26.94 1.70 -3.68
C ARG A 98 27.35 3.01 -3.04
N SER A 99 28.10 2.88 -1.96
CA SER A 99 28.74 3.96 -1.23
C SER A 99 29.64 4.74 -2.17
N ILE A 100 29.13 5.81 -2.78
CA ILE A 100 29.91 6.80 -3.54
C ILE A 100 30.64 7.79 -2.62
N TRP A 101 30.64 7.55 -1.31
CA TRP A 101 31.25 8.42 -0.30
C TRP A 101 32.72 8.08 0.03
N TRP A 102 33.41 7.35 -0.83
CA TRP A 102 34.85 7.09 -0.72
C TRP A 102 35.55 7.02 -2.09
N ASN A 103 35.41 8.06 -2.91
CA ASN A 103 36.33 8.36 -4.01
C ASN A 103 36.32 9.85 -4.35
#